data_AF-A0AAV4FKX8-F1
#
_entry.id   AF-A0AAV4FKX8-F1
#
_cell.length_a   1.000
_cell.length_b   1.000
_cell.length_c   1.000
_cell.angle_alpha   90.00
_cell.angle_beta   90.00
_cell.angle_gamma   90.00
#
_symmetry.space_group_name_H-M   'P 1'
#
loop_
_entity.id
_entity.type
_entity.pdbx_description
1 polymer ?
#
loop_
_entity_poly.entity_id
_entity_poly.type
_entity_poly.pdbx_seq_one_letter_code
_entity_poly.pdbx_strand_id
1 'polypeptide(L)'
;MANRRHGLRPKLPQKRVKPSAKTNAEKCRDYRARLKAEDPEKDEERRRKNHANAKKWQNSLGPEEKERQKELSRQRQQKRRQKLREIKKDSPFPSAKSKPRAQSTPTRSAAKLMVVKAGHKREQARIRQARRREKIRANPQKHSREKEKRRKTYQDKKMFKRLLIEKEKESEKDPGEGIKEEIGLFLSDY
;
A
#
# COMPACT_ATOMS: atom_id res chain seq x y z
N MET A 1 -10.02 57.41 -31.73
CA MET A 1 -9.03 56.31 -31.85
C MET A 1 -8.65 55.85 -30.44
N ALA A 2 -8.89 54.58 -30.09
CA ALA A 2 -8.72 54.08 -28.73
C ALA A 2 -7.53 53.10 -28.62
N ASN A 3 -6.45 53.54 -27.96
CA ASN A 3 -5.27 52.73 -27.65
C ASN A 3 -5.55 51.74 -26.51
N ARG A 4 -5.76 50.46 -26.82
CA ARG A 4 -5.79 49.37 -25.82
C ARG A 4 -4.38 48.88 -25.55
N ARG A 5 -3.76 49.38 -24.48
CA ARG A 5 -2.52 48.80 -23.93
C ARG A 5 -2.83 47.44 -23.31
N HIS A 6 -2.52 46.36 -24.03
CA HIS A 6 -2.51 45.01 -23.48
C HIS A 6 -1.36 44.88 -22.49
N GLY A 7 -1.65 45.01 -21.19
CA GLY A 7 -0.71 44.72 -20.12
C GLY A 7 -0.30 43.25 -20.15
N LEU A 8 0.90 42.95 -20.67
CA LEU A 8 1.56 41.67 -20.52
C LEU A 8 1.87 41.47 -19.04
N ARG A 9 1.03 40.69 -18.34
CA ARG A 9 1.33 40.23 -16.98
C ARG A 9 2.64 39.43 -17.00
N PRO A 10 3.61 39.72 -16.11
CA PRO A 10 4.81 38.89 -15.97
C PRO A 10 4.39 37.44 -15.66
N LYS A 11 4.83 36.48 -16.47
CA LYS A 11 4.67 35.05 -16.16
C LYS A 11 5.52 34.76 -14.93
N LEU A 12 4.88 34.68 -13.76
CA LEU A 12 5.52 34.21 -12.54
C LEU A 12 6.22 32.87 -12.83
N PRO A 13 7.48 32.67 -12.38
CA PRO A 13 8.20 31.44 -12.65
C PRO A 13 7.38 30.26 -12.15
N GLN A 14 7.06 29.33 -13.05
CA GLN A 14 6.38 28.09 -12.68
C GLN A 14 7.28 27.36 -11.69
N LYS A 15 6.94 27.44 -10.40
CA LYS A 15 7.63 26.68 -9.34
C LYS A 15 7.63 25.22 -9.79
N ARG A 16 8.80 24.69 -10.13
CA ARG A 16 9.00 23.28 -10.49
C ARG A 16 8.34 22.43 -9.40
N VAL A 17 7.16 21.88 -9.71
CA VAL A 17 6.46 20.99 -8.78
C VAL A 17 7.34 19.76 -8.70
N LYS A 18 8.06 19.60 -7.58
CA LYS A 18 8.87 18.40 -7.35
C LYS A 18 7.95 17.20 -7.57
N PRO A 19 8.30 16.23 -8.43
CA PRO A 19 7.45 15.06 -8.65
C PRO A 19 7.20 14.43 -7.28
N SER A 20 5.93 14.28 -6.92
CA SER A 20 5.56 13.66 -5.65
C SER A 20 6.23 12.29 -5.58
N ALA A 21 6.77 11.94 -4.42
CA ALA A 21 7.39 10.63 -4.23
C ALA A 21 6.48 9.52 -4.79
N LYS A 22 7.03 8.71 -5.70
CA LYS A 22 6.28 7.65 -6.37
C LYS A 22 5.57 6.77 -5.35
N THR A 23 4.32 6.44 -5.61
CA THR A 23 3.55 5.53 -4.77
C THR A 23 4.18 4.13 -4.80
N ASN A 24 3.92 3.29 -3.79
CA ASN A 24 4.46 1.92 -3.79
C ASN A 24 3.97 1.12 -5.01
N ALA A 25 2.72 1.37 -5.45
CA ALA A 25 2.17 0.75 -6.65
C ALA A 25 2.93 1.17 -7.92
N GLU A 26 3.31 2.44 -8.04
CA GLU A 26 4.14 2.94 -9.15
C GLU A 26 5.53 2.30 -9.13
N LYS A 27 6.18 2.25 -7.96
CA LYS A 27 7.49 1.58 -7.81
C LYS A 27 7.44 0.12 -8.22
N CYS A 28 6.38 -0.61 -7.86
CA CYS A 28 6.18 -2.00 -8.27
C CYS A 28 5.97 -2.15 -9.77
N ARG A 29 5.26 -1.22 -10.42
CA ARG A 29 5.10 -1.24 -11.90
C ARG A 29 6.43 -1.00 -12.59
N ASP A 30 7.16 0.02 -12.16
CA ASP A 30 8.47 0.36 -12.73
C ASP A 30 9.47 -0.78 -12.56
N TYR A 31 9.49 -1.42 -11.38
CA TYR A 31 10.33 -2.59 -11.14
C TYR A 31 10.00 -3.75 -12.07
N ARG A 32 8.70 -4.05 -12.29
CA ARG A 32 8.29 -5.11 -13.22
C ARG A 32 8.65 -4.78 -14.67
N ALA A 33 8.50 -3.53 -15.07
CA ALA A 33 8.89 -3.09 -16.41
C ALA A 33 10.39 -3.25 -16.64
N ARG A 34 11.23 -2.88 -15.66
CA ARG A 34 12.68 -3.10 -15.71
C ARG A 34 13.04 -4.57 -15.71
N LEU A 35 12.45 -5.36 -14.81
CA LEU A 35 12.73 -6.80 -14.76
C LEU A 35 12.38 -7.49 -16.09
N LYS A 36 11.25 -7.13 -16.70
CA LYS A 36 10.86 -7.67 -18.01
C LYS A 36 11.85 -7.29 -19.13
N ALA A 37 12.49 -6.12 -19.04
CA ALA A 37 13.42 -5.63 -20.04
C ALA A 37 14.86 -6.16 -19.83
N GLU A 38 15.29 -6.28 -18.58
CA GLU A 38 16.64 -6.73 -18.19
C GLU A 38 16.75 -8.26 -18.18
N ASP A 39 15.73 -8.96 -17.67
CA ASP A 39 15.72 -10.40 -17.46
C ASP A 39 14.30 -10.99 -17.62
N PRO A 40 13.87 -11.24 -18.87
CA PRO A 40 12.53 -11.72 -19.15
C PRO A 40 12.28 -13.10 -18.53
N GLU A 41 13.28 -13.98 -18.48
CA GLU A 41 13.15 -15.33 -17.92
C GLU A 41 12.81 -15.29 -16.42
N LYS A 42 13.46 -14.41 -15.66
CA LYS A 42 13.13 -14.18 -14.25
C LYS A 42 11.77 -13.51 -14.04
N ASP A 43 11.34 -12.65 -14.96
CA ASP A 43 9.98 -12.12 -14.95
C ASP A 43 8.94 -13.24 -15.14
N GLU A 44 9.20 -14.16 -16.06
CA GLU A 44 8.37 -15.34 -16.30
C GLU A 44 8.35 -16.28 -15.12
N GLU A 45 9.50 -16.61 -14.54
CA GLU A 45 9.61 -17.48 -13.37
C GLU A 45 8.81 -16.89 -12.20
N ARG A 46 8.92 -15.59 -11.96
CA ARG A 46 8.11 -14.87 -10.97
C ARG A 46 6.61 -14.96 -11.29
N ARG A 47 6.20 -14.83 -12.56
CA ARG A 47 4.79 -15.01 -12.98
C ARG A 47 4.32 -16.43 -12.69
N ARG A 48 5.11 -17.45 -13.04
CA ARG A 48 4.82 -18.87 -12.77
C ARG A 48 4.71 -19.16 -11.27
N LYS A 49 5.67 -18.71 -10.45
CA LYS A 49 5.65 -18.85 -8.99
C LYS A 49 4.42 -18.16 -8.37
N ASN A 50 4.10 -16.93 -8.79
CA ASN A 50 2.90 -16.24 -8.32
C ASN A 50 1.61 -16.98 -8.72
N HIS A 51 1.54 -17.50 -9.94
CA HIS A 51 0.38 -18.27 -10.41
C HIS A 51 0.23 -19.59 -9.64
N ALA A 52 1.33 -20.31 -9.43
CA ALA A 52 1.36 -21.52 -8.62
C ALA A 52 0.93 -21.24 -7.18
N ASN A 53 1.43 -20.18 -6.56
CA ASN A 53 1.03 -19.77 -5.21
C ASN A 53 -0.45 -19.37 -5.15
N ALA A 54 -0.97 -18.66 -6.15
CA ALA A 54 -2.39 -18.31 -6.22
C ALA A 54 -3.27 -19.57 -6.35
N LYS A 55 -2.86 -20.54 -7.18
CA LYS A 55 -3.53 -21.84 -7.29
C LYS A 55 -3.46 -22.63 -5.98
N LYS A 56 -2.29 -22.70 -5.34
CA LYS A 56 -2.12 -23.36 -4.03
C LYS A 56 -3.06 -22.75 -2.99
N TRP A 57 -3.11 -21.42 -2.89
CA TRP A 57 -4.02 -20.71 -2.00
C TRP A 57 -5.50 -20.96 -2.32
N GLN A 58 -5.86 -21.01 -3.60
CA GLN A 58 -7.22 -21.32 -4.01
C GLN A 58 -7.57 -22.77 -3.66
N ASN A 59 -6.65 -23.72 -3.81
CA ASN A 59 -6.88 -25.13 -3.55
C ASN A 59 -6.83 -25.48 -2.06
N SER A 60 -6.07 -24.74 -1.25
CA SER A 60 -5.99 -24.95 0.19
C SER A 60 -7.25 -24.54 0.95
N LEU A 61 -8.17 -23.81 0.31
CA LEU A 61 -9.43 -23.39 0.91
C LEU A 61 -10.57 -24.30 0.48
N GLY A 62 -11.28 -24.85 1.47
CA GLY A 62 -12.54 -25.55 1.25
C GLY A 62 -13.61 -24.63 0.64
N PRO A 63 -14.65 -25.20 0.00
CA PRO A 63 -15.72 -24.43 -0.65
C PRO A 63 -16.45 -23.50 0.34
N GLU A 64 -16.71 -23.96 1.56
CA GLU A 64 -17.35 -23.12 2.60
C GLU A 64 -16.46 -21.95 3.03
N GLU A 65 -15.17 -22.16 3.19
CA GLU A 65 -14.26 -21.11 3.64
C GLU A 65 -14.01 -20.06 2.56
N LYS A 66 -14.05 -20.47 1.29
CA LYS A 66 -14.10 -19.55 0.14
C LYS A 66 -15.33 -18.65 0.20
N GLU A 67 -16.51 -19.21 0.47
CA GLU A 67 -17.74 -18.42 0.61
C GLU A 67 -17.69 -17.49 1.83
N ARG A 68 -17.20 -17.95 2.99
CA ARG A 68 -16.98 -17.08 4.17
C ARG A 68 -16.06 -15.91 3.84
N GLN A 69 -14.96 -16.14 3.14
CA GLN A 69 -14.06 -15.05 2.74
C GLN A 69 -14.69 -14.07 1.75
N LYS A 70 -15.45 -14.58 0.77
CA LYS A 70 -16.21 -13.72 -0.17
C LYS A 70 -17.19 -12.84 0.59
N GLU A 71 -17.94 -13.41 1.53
CA GLU A 71 -18.92 -12.69 2.33
C GLU A 71 -18.26 -11.63 3.22
N LEU A 72 -17.16 -11.98 3.92
CA LEU A 72 -16.37 -11.01 4.68
C LEU A 72 -15.83 -9.87 3.79
N SER A 73 -15.44 -10.16 2.54
CA SER A 73 -15.02 -9.14 1.58
C SER A 73 -16.18 -8.21 1.20
N ARG A 74 -17.37 -8.77 0.95
CA ARG A 74 -18.60 -7.99 0.69
C ARG A 74 -18.94 -7.10 1.87
N GLN A 75 -18.95 -7.63 3.09
CA GLN A 75 -19.22 -6.86 4.32
C GLN A 75 -18.22 -5.71 4.50
N ARG A 76 -16.92 -5.97 4.33
CA ARG A 76 -15.88 -4.91 4.38
C ARG A 76 -16.14 -3.82 3.34
N GLN A 77 -16.51 -4.22 2.13
CA GLN A 77 -16.81 -3.27 1.05
C GLN A 77 -18.08 -2.46 1.36
N GLN A 78 -19.14 -3.08 1.86
CA GLN A 78 -20.38 -2.42 2.28
C GLN A 78 -20.11 -1.42 3.41
N LYS A 79 -19.40 -1.83 4.46
CA LYS A 79 -19.00 -0.96 5.57
C LYS A 79 -18.18 0.24 5.09
N ARG A 80 -17.25 0.03 4.14
CA ARG A 80 -16.50 1.13 3.51
C ARG A 80 -17.43 2.08 2.74
N ARG A 81 -18.41 1.56 1.99
CA ARG A 81 -19.38 2.38 1.25
C ARG A 81 -20.27 3.19 2.19
N GLN A 82 -20.76 2.59 3.27
CA GLN A 82 -21.52 3.27 4.31
C GLN A 82 -20.72 4.40 4.95
N LYS A 83 -19.48 4.12 5.40
CA LYS A 83 -18.58 5.14 5.94
C LYS A 83 -18.35 6.30 4.96
N LEU A 84 -18.20 6.00 3.66
CA LEU A 84 -18.08 7.06 2.65
C LEU A 84 -19.37 7.85 2.46
N ARG A 85 -20.55 7.24 2.64
CA ARG A 85 -21.85 7.93 2.61
C ARG A 85 -22.02 8.83 3.84
N GLU A 86 -21.65 8.37 5.03
CA GLU A 86 -21.66 9.15 6.28
C GLU A 86 -20.76 10.39 6.15
N ILE A 87 -19.50 10.19 5.75
CA ILE A 87 -18.56 11.30 5.49
C ILE A 87 -19.13 12.30 4.46
N LYS A 88 -19.91 11.82 3.49
CA LYS A 88 -20.56 12.68 2.49
C LYS A 88 -21.78 13.41 3.05
N LYS A 89 -22.51 12.81 3.99
CA LYS A 89 -23.68 13.40 4.67
C LYS A 89 -23.25 14.53 5.62
N ASP A 90 -22.13 14.34 6.32
CA ASP A 90 -21.56 15.33 7.25
C ASP A 90 -20.69 16.39 6.53
N SER A 91 -20.63 16.34 5.19
CA SER A 91 -19.93 17.35 4.42
C SER A 91 -20.81 18.60 4.28
N PRO A 92 -20.34 19.80 4.67
CA PRO A 92 -21.11 21.03 4.56
C PRO A 92 -21.34 21.49 3.11
N PHE A 93 -20.84 20.72 2.13
CA PHE A 93 -21.03 20.98 0.71
C PHE A 93 -22.03 19.97 0.13
N PRO A 94 -23.05 20.43 -0.61
CA PRO A 94 -24.09 19.55 -1.12
C PRO A 94 -23.50 18.41 -1.97
N SER A 95 -23.92 17.19 -1.66
CA SER A 95 -23.61 15.98 -2.41
C SER A 95 -24.09 16.17 -3.85
N ALA A 96 -23.18 16.47 -4.78
CA ALA A 96 -23.46 16.42 -6.20
C ALA A 96 -24.03 15.02 -6.53
N LYS A 97 -25.30 14.97 -6.96
CA LYS A 97 -25.90 13.77 -7.57
C LYS A 97 -25.09 13.51 -8.84
N SER A 98 -24.36 12.40 -8.88
CA SER A 98 -23.63 11.99 -10.08
C SER A 98 -24.65 11.60 -11.14
N LYS A 99 -24.85 12.47 -12.14
CA LYS A 99 -25.53 12.11 -13.39
C LYS A 99 -24.78 10.93 -14.05
N PRO A 100 -25.47 10.04 -14.79
CA PRO A 100 -24.78 9.00 -15.55
C PRO A 100 -23.72 9.63 -16.44
N ARG A 101 -22.58 8.94 -16.54
CA ARG A 101 -21.35 9.43 -17.19
C ARG A 101 -21.59 9.58 -18.70
N ALA A 102 -22.09 10.75 -19.11
CA ALA A 102 -21.77 11.26 -20.43
C ALA A 102 -20.26 11.51 -20.47
N GLN A 103 -19.58 11.08 -21.53
CA GLN A 103 -18.19 11.39 -21.77
C GLN A 103 -18.06 12.91 -21.99
N SER A 104 -17.99 13.69 -20.91
CA SER A 104 -17.75 15.12 -21.00
C SER A 104 -16.26 15.38 -20.91
N THR A 105 -15.77 16.10 -21.91
CA THR A 105 -14.47 16.77 -21.86
C THR A 105 -14.41 17.66 -20.60
N PRO A 106 -13.27 17.69 -19.88
CA PRO A 106 -13.21 18.41 -18.61
C PRO A 106 -13.32 19.90 -18.89
N THR A 107 -14.45 20.51 -18.54
CA THR A 107 -14.61 21.96 -18.59
C THR A 107 -13.74 22.61 -17.49
N ARG A 108 -13.25 23.82 -17.79
CA ARG A 108 -12.29 24.61 -16.99
C ARG A 108 -12.68 24.82 -15.52
N SER A 109 -13.95 24.63 -15.14
CA SER A 109 -14.46 24.73 -13.76
C SER A 109 -14.17 23.47 -12.91
N ALA A 110 -14.20 22.27 -13.49
CA ALA A 110 -13.92 21.01 -12.78
C ALA A 110 -12.45 20.92 -12.34
N ALA A 111 -11.53 21.41 -13.18
CA ALA A 111 -10.11 21.53 -12.84
C ALA A 111 -9.88 22.49 -11.65
N LYS A 112 -10.61 23.62 -11.60
CA LYS A 112 -10.49 24.62 -10.52
C LYS A 112 -10.93 24.05 -9.16
N LEU A 113 -11.99 23.24 -9.13
CA LEU A 113 -12.46 22.55 -7.92
C LEU A 113 -11.46 21.51 -7.38
N MET A 114 -10.78 20.77 -8.27
CA MET A 114 -9.74 19.81 -7.90
C MET A 114 -8.52 20.52 -7.30
N VAL A 115 -8.13 21.68 -7.83
CA VAL A 115 -7.06 22.52 -7.28
C VAL A 115 -7.39 23.02 -5.87
N VAL A 116 -8.64 23.44 -5.62
CA VAL A 116 -9.08 23.89 -4.29
C VAL A 116 -9.08 22.74 -3.26
N LYS A 117 -9.56 21.54 -3.64
CA LYS A 117 -9.50 20.35 -2.77
C LYS A 117 -8.06 19.93 -2.48
N ALA A 118 -7.18 19.99 -3.47
CA ALA A 118 -5.76 19.71 -3.28
C ALA A 118 -5.09 20.75 -2.36
N GLY A 119 -5.47 22.02 -2.48
CA GLY A 119 -5.05 23.10 -1.59
C GLY A 119 -5.44 22.85 -0.13
N HIS A 120 -6.69 22.48 0.12
CA HIS A 120 -7.18 22.15 1.48
C HIS A 120 -6.44 20.97 2.10
N LYS A 121 -6.16 19.91 1.33
CA LYS A 121 -5.38 18.77 1.82
C LYS A 121 -3.94 19.16 2.20
N ARG A 122 -3.31 20.04 1.40
CA ARG A 122 -1.97 20.57 1.68
C ARG A 122 -1.99 21.42 2.94
N GLU A 123 -3.01 22.26 3.11
CA GLU A 123 -3.14 23.10 4.29
C GLU A 123 -3.38 22.29 5.57
N GLN A 124 -4.25 21.29 5.50
CA GLN A 124 -4.43 20.35 6.62
C GLN A 124 -3.13 19.60 6.97
N ALA A 125 -2.32 19.23 5.99
CA ALA A 125 -1.02 18.60 6.23
C ALA A 125 -0.05 19.56 6.93
N ARG A 126 -0.01 20.83 6.53
CA ARG A 126 0.79 21.86 7.22
C ARG A 126 0.35 22.03 8.67
N ILE A 127 -0.96 22.17 8.91
CA ILE A 127 -1.51 22.34 10.26
C ILE A 127 -1.15 21.13 11.15
N ARG A 128 -1.29 19.90 10.63
CA ARG A 128 -0.87 18.70 11.37
C ARG A 128 0.63 18.68 11.67
N GLN A 129 1.45 19.12 10.72
CA GLN A 129 2.90 19.18 10.91
C GLN A 129 3.29 20.25 11.93
N ALA A 130 2.64 21.41 11.91
CA ALA A 130 2.84 22.48 12.89
C ALA A 130 2.48 22.01 14.31
N ARG A 131 1.29 21.42 14.50
CA ARG A 131 0.88 20.83 15.79
C ARG A 131 1.83 19.75 16.27
N ARG A 132 2.35 18.92 15.37
CA ARG A 132 3.36 17.90 15.72
C ARG A 132 4.66 18.54 16.18
N ARG A 133 5.12 19.61 15.52
CA ARG A 133 6.33 20.35 15.90
C ARG A 133 6.14 21.05 17.24
N GLU A 134 4.99 21.65 17.49
CA GLU A 134 4.65 22.24 18.79
C GLU A 134 4.63 21.18 19.90
N LYS A 135 4.02 20.02 19.67
CA LYS A 135 4.05 18.90 20.63
C LYS A 135 5.48 18.42 20.94
N ILE A 136 6.35 18.39 19.94
CA ILE A 136 7.77 18.04 20.12
C ILE A 136 8.50 19.14 20.89
N ARG A 137 8.25 20.42 20.56
CA ARG A 137 8.85 21.57 21.22
C ARG A 137 8.42 21.67 22.69
N ALA A 138 7.15 21.40 22.99
CA ALA A 138 6.60 21.45 24.33
C ALA A 138 7.16 20.35 25.25
N ASN A 139 7.51 19.18 24.72
CA ASN A 139 8.14 18.12 25.52
C ASN A 139 9.09 17.23 24.68
N PRO A 140 10.33 17.70 24.44
CA PRO A 140 11.27 17.00 23.57
C PRO A 140 11.77 15.68 24.18
N GLN A 141 11.96 15.63 25.50
CA GLN A 141 12.42 14.42 26.20
C GLN A 141 11.40 13.29 26.13
N LYS A 142 10.10 13.59 26.36
CA LYS A 142 9.03 12.60 26.23
C LYS A 142 8.93 12.05 24.81
N HIS A 143 9.05 12.93 23.79
CA HIS A 143 9.05 12.49 22.39
C HIS A 143 10.27 11.61 22.05
N SER A 144 11.45 11.92 22.59
CA SER A 144 12.65 11.08 22.40
C SER A 144 12.46 9.67 22.99
N ARG A 145 12.01 9.58 24.25
CA ARG A 145 11.72 8.30 24.92
C ARG A 145 10.65 7.50 24.19
N GLU A 146 9.60 8.14 23.71
CA GLU A 146 8.54 7.46 22.94
C GLU A 146 9.06 6.95 21.58
N LYS A 147 9.90 7.74 20.90
CA LYS A 147 10.55 7.34 19.64
C LYS A 147 11.46 6.13 19.84
N GLU A 148 12.18 6.07 20.96
CA GLU A 148 13.04 4.94 21.31
C GLU A 148 12.24 3.67 21.65
N LYS A 149 11.17 3.78 22.44
CA LYS A 149 10.22 2.66 22.68
C LYS A 149 9.65 2.11 21.37
N ARG A 150 9.30 2.98 20.42
CA ARG A 150 8.82 2.58 19.09
C ARG A 150 9.89 1.86 18.25
N ARG A 151 11.16 2.27 18.38
CA ARG A 151 12.29 1.59 17.71
C ARG A 151 12.52 0.20 18.30
N LYS A 152 12.55 0.08 19.63
CA LYS A 152 12.71 -1.19 20.33
C LYS A 152 11.61 -2.17 19.97
N THR A 153 10.34 -1.77 20.10
CA THR A 153 9.19 -2.61 19.71
C THR A 153 9.21 -3.03 18.23
N TYR A 154 9.72 -2.18 17.32
CA TYR A 154 9.88 -2.56 15.92
C TYR A 154 11.00 -3.59 15.73
N GLN A 155 12.13 -3.43 16.41
CA GLN A 155 13.21 -4.41 16.40
C GLN A 155 12.77 -5.74 17.00
N ASP A 156 12.10 -5.73 18.15
CA ASP A 156 11.57 -6.94 18.80
C ASP A 156 10.61 -7.69 17.86
N LYS A 157 9.68 -6.97 17.21
CA LYS A 157 8.79 -7.56 16.21
C LYS A 157 9.53 -8.12 14.99
N LYS A 158 10.58 -7.44 14.55
CA LYS A 158 11.41 -7.89 13.43
C LYS A 158 12.17 -9.18 13.80
N MET A 159 12.74 -9.23 15.00
CA MET A 159 13.43 -10.42 15.52
C MET A 159 12.47 -11.58 15.73
N PHE A 160 11.31 -11.33 16.34
CA PHE A 160 10.27 -12.34 16.53
C PHE A 160 9.80 -12.94 15.19
N LYS A 161 9.57 -12.09 14.19
CA LYS A 161 9.23 -12.57 12.84
C LYS A 161 10.34 -13.40 12.21
N ARG A 162 11.60 -13.05 12.45
CA ARG A 162 12.75 -13.83 11.97
C ARG A 162 12.83 -15.20 12.65
N LEU A 163 12.66 -15.24 13.97
CA LEU A 163 12.64 -16.49 14.75
C LEU A 163 11.50 -17.42 14.33
N LEU A 164 10.31 -16.88 14.02
CA LEU A 164 9.21 -17.67 13.47
C LEU A 164 9.59 -18.32 12.13
N ILE A 165 10.23 -17.56 11.23
CA ILE A 165 10.69 -18.08 9.93
C ILE A 165 11.79 -19.13 10.12
N GLU A 166 12.70 -18.94 11.08
CA GLU A 166 13.76 -19.91 11.39
C GLU A 166 13.18 -21.21 11.97
N LYS A 167 12.20 -21.13 12.89
CA LYS A 167 11.46 -22.30 13.38
C LYS A 167 10.68 -23.03 12.29
N GLU A 168 10.01 -22.30 11.40
CA GLU A 168 9.29 -22.90 10.26
C GLU A 168 10.25 -23.67 9.34
N LYS A 169 11.46 -23.16 9.13
CA LYS A 169 12.52 -23.83 8.36
C LYS A 169 13.13 -25.03 9.05
N GLU A 170 13.27 -24.99 10.38
CA GLU A 170 13.74 -26.13 11.17
C GLU A 170 12.71 -27.25 11.19
N SER A 171 11.40 -26.93 11.21
CA SER A 171 10.33 -27.91 11.09
C SER A 171 10.12 -28.47 9.67
N GLU A 172 10.64 -27.81 8.63
CA GLU A 172 10.66 -28.31 7.25
C GLU A 172 11.88 -29.20 6.95
N LYS A 173 12.86 -29.31 7.86
CA LYS A 173 13.90 -30.35 7.79
C LYS A 173 13.33 -31.64 8.35
N ASP A 174 12.92 -32.53 7.45
CA ASP A 174 12.52 -33.90 7.77
C ASP A 174 13.57 -34.60 8.67
N PRO A 175 13.17 -35.31 9.75
CA PRO A 175 14.03 -36.24 10.49
C PRO A 175 14.35 -37.54 9.70
N GLY A 176 14.14 -37.55 8.38
CA GLY A 176 14.09 -38.75 7.54
C GLY A 176 15.40 -39.23 6.91
N GLU A 177 16.53 -38.55 7.13
CA GLU A 177 17.83 -38.97 6.55
C GLU A 177 18.70 -39.81 7.51
N GLY A 178 18.26 -40.09 8.74
CA GLY A 178 19.06 -40.82 9.73
C GLY A 178 18.76 -42.30 9.94
N ILE A 179 17.69 -42.87 9.36
CA ILE A 179 17.20 -44.22 9.73
C ILE A 179 17.45 -45.27 8.62
N LYS A 180 18.00 -44.89 7.47
CA LYS A 180 18.20 -45.82 6.34
C LYS A 180 19.53 -46.57 6.31
N GLU A 181 20.46 -46.30 7.23
CA GLU A 181 21.77 -47.00 7.25
C GLU A 181 21.87 -48.14 8.29
N GLU A 182 21.00 -48.22 9.30
CA GLU A 182 21.12 -49.27 10.34
C GLU A 182 20.25 -50.52 10.13
N ILE A 183 19.23 -50.48 9.27
CA ILE A 183 18.33 -51.64 9.08
C ILE A 183 18.88 -52.61 7.99
N GLY A 184 19.89 -52.20 7.23
CA GLY A 184 20.51 -53.02 6.17
C GLY A 184 21.57 -54.02 6.63
N LEU A 185 21.91 -54.06 7.93
CA LEU A 185 22.99 -54.89 8.46
C LEU A 185 22.53 -56.04 9.38
N PHE A 186 21.22 -56.24 9.56
CA PHE A 186 20.72 -57.24 10.53
C PHE A 186 19.91 -58.40 9.94
N LEU A 187 19.91 -58.59 8.61
CA LEU A 187 19.13 -59.64 7.94
C LEU A 187 19.93 -60.47 6.91
N SER A 188 21.26 -60.53 7.03
CA SER A 188 22.08 -61.42 6.18
C SER A 188 22.49 -62.74 6.82
N ASP A 189 22.19 -63.00 8.10
CA ASP A 189 22.63 -64.20 8.82
C ASP A 189 21.49 -64.98 9.50
N TYR A 190 20.35 -65.18 8.83
CA TYR A 190 19.39 -66.23 9.18
C TYR A 190 18.61 -66.74 7.96
#